data_AF-A0A7S0ZGS8-F1
#
_entry.id   AF-A0A7S0ZGS8-F1
#
_cell.length_a   1.000
_cell.length_b   1.000
_cell.length_c   1.000
_cell.angle_alpha   90.00
_cell.angle_beta   90.00
_cell.angle_gamma   90.00
#
_symmetry.space_group_name_H-M   'P 1'
#
loop_
_entity.id
_entity.type
_entity.pdbx_description
1 polymer ?
#
loop_
_entity_poly.entity_id
_entity_poly.type
_entity_poly.pdbx_seq_one_letter_code
_entity_poly.pdbx_strand_id
1 'polypeptide(L)'
;MVEHDGAQHLVQHVGKNLDLVQSSLQELQLAHVINRNSNMVVFQGGYNSNDEVSDPDEEDGQVYTHREYHDSGATKLYRTYQIMPRPDGKGTFERMIEEKHFNPDGVCMVDIHFSVGQSFLSRKHYHPSQSLKSEKLFFVDDEVTMQCRKVGHWRDYYDGGGIKKEMVYDNHGVRTGFCKRYHPDGSIAWIKDYTKEYEENLRNFKNRMGKLELSAMDAARVLGFETFPTCVHEVNRQYRILSLPLHPDKQGANVSDESTEKFIALSRARDLLRENFEKTPPVCKCE
;
A
#
# COMPACT_ATOMS: atom_id res chain seq x y z
N MET A 1 40.35 -8.41 -55.87
CA MET A 1 40.42 -9.32 -54.71
C MET A 1 41.16 -8.63 -53.55
N VAL A 2 40.61 -7.59 -52.93
CA VAL A 2 41.13 -7.05 -51.64
C VAL A 2 40.05 -6.19 -50.96
N GLU A 3 38.93 -6.75 -50.49
CA GLU A 3 37.98 -5.99 -49.63
C GLU A 3 37.29 -6.85 -48.55
N HIS A 4 37.74 -8.10 -48.31
CA HIS A 4 37.09 -8.98 -47.33
C HIS A 4 37.73 -9.04 -45.93
N ASP A 5 38.94 -8.50 -45.74
CA ASP A 5 39.63 -8.58 -44.44
C ASP A 5 39.26 -7.45 -43.44
N GLY A 6 38.75 -6.31 -43.91
CA GLY A 6 38.42 -5.18 -43.03
C GLY A 6 37.19 -5.40 -42.17
N ALA A 7 36.17 -6.08 -42.71
CA ALA A 7 34.89 -6.29 -42.02
C ALA A 7 35.00 -7.32 -40.88
N GLN A 8 35.81 -8.37 -41.05
CA GLN A 8 36.00 -9.40 -40.01
C GLN A 8 36.78 -8.88 -38.80
N HIS A 9 37.75 -7.99 -39.02
CA HIS A 9 38.49 -7.35 -37.93
C HIS A 9 37.63 -6.38 -37.10
N LEU A 10 36.67 -5.68 -37.74
CA LEU A 10 35.75 -4.77 -37.05
C LEU A 10 34.75 -5.51 -36.14
N VAL A 11 34.20 -6.63 -36.64
CA VAL A 11 33.20 -7.44 -35.91
C VAL A 11 33.80 -8.04 -34.62
N GLN A 12 35.08 -8.44 -34.64
CA GLN A 12 35.76 -8.94 -33.44
C GLN A 12 36.02 -7.83 -32.40
N HIS A 13 36.16 -6.57 -32.81
CA HIS A 13 36.43 -5.45 -31.91
C HIS A 13 35.17 -4.97 -31.17
N VAL A 14 34.02 -4.98 -31.86
CA VAL A 14 32.70 -4.57 -31.33
C VAL A 14 32.24 -5.48 -30.18
N GLY A 15 32.55 -6.77 -30.23
CA GLY A 15 32.09 -7.73 -29.22
C GLY A 15 32.77 -7.62 -27.84
N LYS A 16 33.87 -6.88 -27.69
CA LYS A 16 34.64 -6.85 -26.42
C LYS A 16 34.82 -5.48 -25.76
N ASN A 17 34.63 -4.35 -26.44
CA ASN A 17 34.70 -3.01 -25.83
C ASN A 17 33.93 -1.98 -26.68
N LEU A 18 32.60 -2.03 -26.66
CA LEU A 18 31.78 -1.00 -27.31
C LEU A 18 31.58 0.18 -26.34
N ASP A 19 32.24 1.31 -26.61
CA ASP A 19 32.03 2.56 -25.88
C ASP A 19 30.99 3.42 -26.61
N LEU A 20 29.79 3.52 -26.05
CA LEU A 20 28.65 4.23 -26.65
C LEU A 20 28.90 5.72 -26.91
N VAL A 21 29.89 6.33 -26.27
CA VAL A 21 30.18 7.77 -26.39
C VAL A 21 31.28 8.04 -27.42
N GLN A 22 32.25 7.14 -27.56
CA GLN A 22 33.41 7.34 -28.45
C GLN A 22 33.30 6.56 -29.77
N SER A 23 32.43 5.55 -29.87
CA SER A 23 32.26 4.76 -31.09
C SER A 23 31.55 5.52 -32.21
N SER A 24 31.96 5.23 -33.44
CA SER A 24 31.41 5.85 -34.64
C SER A 24 30.00 5.33 -34.98
N LEU A 25 29.21 6.11 -35.71
CA LEU A 25 27.86 5.74 -36.13
C LEU A 25 27.82 4.40 -36.87
N GLN A 26 28.82 4.12 -37.71
CA GLN A 26 28.89 2.89 -38.50
C GLN A 26 29.13 1.67 -37.61
N GLU A 27 29.95 1.80 -36.56
CA GLU A 27 30.19 0.73 -35.57
C GLU A 27 28.95 0.48 -34.73
N LEU A 28 28.23 1.53 -34.32
CA LEU A 28 26.98 1.43 -33.55
C LEU A 28 25.84 0.79 -34.38
N GLN A 29 25.81 1.03 -35.70
CA GLN A 29 24.86 0.40 -36.62
C GLN A 29 25.17 -1.08 -36.86
N LEU A 30 26.45 -1.42 -37.03
CA LEU A 30 26.92 -2.82 -37.10
C LEU A 30 26.65 -3.59 -35.81
N ALA A 31 26.69 -2.91 -34.66
CA ALA A 31 26.33 -3.47 -33.36
C ALA A 31 24.81 -3.50 -33.07
N HIS A 32 23.97 -3.06 -34.01
CA HIS A 32 22.51 -2.95 -33.86
C HIS A 32 22.01 -2.09 -32.68
N VAL A 33 22.82 -1.13 -32.21
CA VAL A 33 22.47 -0.29 -31.05
C VAL A 33 21.53 0.86 -31.43
N ILE A 34 21.59 1.36 -32.67
CA ILE A 34 20.71 2.44 -33.15
C ILE A 34 20.20 2.09 -34.55
N ASN A 35 18.90 1.79 -34.65
CA ASN A 35 18.19 1.78 -35.93
C ASN A 35 17.30 3.03 -36.01
N ARG A 36 17.55 3.88 -37.03
CA ARG A 36 16.61 4.94 -37.43
C ARG A 36 15.47 4.28 -38.20
N ASN A 37 14.49 3.76 -37.46
CA ASN A 37 13.05 3.76 -37.75
C ASN A 37 12.37 2.71 -36.87
N SER A 38 11.31 3.14 -36.18
CA SER A 38 10.46 2.40 -35.24
C SER A 38 11.16 1.91 -33.96
N ASN A 39 10.75 2.50 -32.83
CA ASN A 39 11.10 1.99 -31.51
C ASN A 39 10.41 0.64 -31.30
N MET A 40 11.15 -0.44 -31.51
CA MET A 40 10.82 -1.74 -30.96
C MET A 40 12.05 -2.22 -30.19
N VAL A 41 11.96 -2.15 -28.86
CA VAL A 41 12.98 -2.70 -27.96
C VAL A 41 12.78 -4.21 -27.95
N VAL A 42 13.62 -4.94 -28.68
CA VAL A 42 13.65 -6.40 -28.64
C VAL A 42 14.54 -6.81 -27.48
N PHE A 43 13.94 -7.28 -26.39
CA PHE A 43 14.69 -7.94 -25.32
C PHE A 43 15.20 -9.30 -25.82
N GLN A 44 16.44 -9.62 -25.48
CA GLN A 44 17.12 -10.83 -25.90
C GLN A 44 16.46 -12.06 -25.26
N GLY A 45 15.46 -12.60 -25.97
CA GLY A 45 14.59 -13.66 -25.49
C GLY A 45 13.36 -13.84 -26.38
N GLY A 46 13.54 -13.87 -27.70
CA GLY A 46 12.64 -14.53 -28.67
C GLY A 46 11.14 -14.22 -28.63
N TYR A 47 10.68 -13.12 -28.02
CA TYR A 47 9.27 -12.77 -28.05
C TYR A 47 8.95 -12.02 -29.34
N ASN A 48 8.21 -12.70 -30.23
CA ASN A 48 7.74 -12.14 -31.49
C ASN A 48 6.22 -11.98 -31.34
N SER A 49 5.75 -10.75 -31.21
CA SER A 49 4.32 -10.44 -30.93
C SER A 49 3.37 -10.89 -32.04
N ASN A 50 3.88 -11.34 -33.18
CA ASN A 50 3.09 -11.85 -34.29
C ASN A 50 2.80 -13.36 -34.17
N ASP A 51 3.43 -14.06 -33.22
CA ASP A 51 3.25 -15.49 -32.98
C ASP A 51 2.24 -15.78 -31.85
N GLU A 52 1.65 -14.75 -31.23
CA GLU A 52 0.49 -14.90 -30.36
C GLU A 52 -0.77 -15.03 -31.21
N VAL A 53 -1.27 -16.26 -31.33
CA VAL A 53 -2.72 -16.47 -31.44
C VAL A 53 -3.28 -16.15 -30.07
N SER A 54 -3.43 -14.86 -29.78
CA SER A 54 -4.21 -14.41 -28.63
C SER A 54 -5.63 -14.91 -28.85
N ASP A 55 -6.11 -15.77 -27.96
CA ASP A 55 -7.55 -15.92 -27.74
C ASP A 55 -8.16 -14.51 -27.63
N PRO A 56 -9.41 -14.28 -28.08
CA PRO A 56 -10.00 -12.95 -27.99
C PRO A 56 -10.24 -12.58 -26.52
N ASP A 57 -9.18 -12.10 -25.85
CA ASP A 57 -9.16 -11.48 -24.53
C ASP A 57 -9.80 -10.07 -24.59
N GLU A 58 -10.69 -9.82 -25.54
CA GLU A 58 -11.12 -8.47 -25.96
C GLU A 58 -12.11 -7.79 -25.00
N GLU A 59 -12.59 -8.45 -23.95
CA GLU A 59 -13.55 -7.83 -23.02
C GLU A 59 -12.94 -7.39 -21.68
N ASP A 60 -11.83 -7.98 -21.22
CA ASP A 60 -11.26 -7.68 -19.91
C ASP A 60 -10.23 -6.54 -20.01
N GLY A 61 -10.70 -5.30 -19.88
CA GLY A 61 -9.84 -4.10 -19.84
C GLY A 61 -10.21 -2.99 -20.81
N GLN A 62 -11.25 -3.16 -21.64
CA GLN A 62 -11.71 -2.11 -22.55
C GLN A 62 -12.14 -0.86 -21.78
N VAL A 63 -11.56 0.28 -22.16
CA VAL A 63 -11.89 1.59 -21.58
C VAL A 63 -12.88 2.34 -22.48
N TYR A 64 -13.91 2.88 -21.86
CA TYR A 64 -14.93 3.68 -22.51
C TYR A 64 -14.72 5.14 -22.16
N THR A 65 -14.97 6.03 -23.11
CA THR A 65 -14.88 7.48 -22.90
C THR A 65 -16.18 8.15 -23.27
N HIS A 66 -16.76 8.87 -22.32
CA HIS A 66 -17.95 9.69 -22.47
C HIS A 66 -17.59 11.17 -22.42
N ARG A 67 -18.21 11.97 -23.29
CA ARG A 67 -18.01 13.42 -23.35
C ARG A 67 -19.36 14.14 -23.41
N GLU A 68 -19.50 15.16 -22.58
CA GLU A 68 -20.61 16.10 -22.63
C GLU A 68 -20.10 17.48 -22.97
N TYR A 69 -20.95 18.30 -23.59
CA TYR A 69 -20.64 19.65 -24.02
C TYR A 69 -21.65 20.63 -23.43
N HIS A 70 -21.20 21.87 -23.19
CA HIS A 70 -22.07 23.00 -22.90
C HIS A 70 -22.79 23.45 -24.18
N ASP A 71 -23.81 24.29 -24.02
CA ASP A 71 -24.53 24.90 -25.15
C ASP A 71 -23.59 25.74 -26.06
N SER A 72 -22.47 26.22 -25.51
CA SER A 72 -21.41 26.91 -26.25
C SER A 72 -20.59 26.00 -27.17
N GLY A 73 -20.75 24.67 -27.08
CA GLY A 73 -19.91 23.67 -27.75
C GLY A 73 -18.61 23.35 -27.02
N ALA A 74 -18.27 24.06 -25.94
CA ALA A 74 -17.12 23.73 -25.09
C ALA A 74 -17.36 22.41 -24.33
N THR A 75 -16.32 21.62 -24.08
CA THR A 75 -16.42 20.41 -23.25
C THR A 75 -16.91 20.80 -21.85
N LYS A 76 -17.83 20.00 -21.32
CA LYS A 76 -18.41 20.13 -19.98
C LYS A 76 -17.91 19.01 -19.07
N LEU A 77 -17.95 17.79 -19.58
CA LEU A 77 -17.54 16.57 -18.87
C LEU A 77 -16.72 15.71 -19.81
N TYR A 78 -15.64 15.17 -19.29
CA TYR A 78 -14.87 14.09 -19.90
C TYR A 78 -14.74 12.98 -18.87
N ARG A 79 -15.23 11.78 -19.17
CA ARG A 79 -15.20 10.65 -18.24
C ARG A 79 -14.71 9.41 -18.95
N THR A 80 -13.67 8.78 -18.41
CA THR A 80 -13.15 7.48 -18.85
C THR A 80 -13.40 6.44 -17.78
N TYR A 81 -13.95 5.28 -18.16
CA TYR A 81 -14.35 4.22 -17.24
C TYR A 81 -14.16 2.83 -17.86
N GLN A 82 -14.08 1.81 -17.01
CA GLN A 82 -14.13 0.39 -17.38
C GLN A 82 -15.46 -0.21 -16.93
N ILE A 83 -15.96 -1.17 -17.68
CA ILE A 83 -17.12 -1.96 -17.27
C ILE A 83 -16.59 -3.18 -16.53
N MET A 84 -16.89 -3.30 -15.24
CA MET A 84 -16.44 -4.39 -14.39
C MET A 84 -17.63 -5.21 -13.89
N PRO A 85 -17.51 -6.53 -13.73
CA PRO A 85 -18.54 -7.32 -13.05
C PRO A 85 -18.65 -6.88 -11.59
N ARG A 86 -19.87 -6.82 -11.07
CA ARG A 86 -20.09 -6.47 -9.65
C ARG A 86 -19.61 -7.61 -8.74
N PRO A 87 -19.07 -7.29 -7.55
CA PRO A 87 -18.68 -8.31 -6.57
C PRO A 87 -19.82 -9.21 -6.10
N ASP A 88 -21.07 -8.74 -6.17
CA ASP A 88 -22.27 -9.51 -5.81
C ASP A 88 -22.75 -10.46 -6.94
N GLY A 89 -22.07 -10.45 -8.09
CA GLY A 89 -22.43 -11.23 -9.27
C GLY A 89 -23.68 -10.75 -10.01
N LYS A 90 -24.29 -9.63 -9.59
CA LYS A 90 -25.57 -9.13 -10.15
C LYS A 90 -25.33 -8.05 -11.20
N GLY A 91 -24.69 -8.44 -12.30
CA GLY A 91 -24.43 -7.57 -13.45
C GLY A 91 -23.11 -6.82 -13.35
N THR A 92 -23.02 -5.66 -13.99
CA THR A 92 -21.78 -4.88 -14.11
C THR A 92 -21.91 -3.50 -13.45
N PHE A 93 -20.78 -2.83 -13.28
CA PHE A 93 -20.70 -1.43 -12.85
C PHE A 93 -19.58 -0.70 -13.60
N GLU A 94 -19.71 0.62 -13.68
CA GLU A 94 -18.71 1.48 -14.33
C GLU A 94 -17.63 1.89 -13.32
N ARG A 95 -16.47 1.24 -13.41
CA ARG A 95 -15.29 1.64 -12.66
C ARG A 95 -14.70 2.90 -13.29
N MET A 96 -14.77 4.03 -12.60
CA MET A 96 -14.16 5.29 -13.05
C MET A 96 -12.63 5.16 -13.10
N ILE A 97 -12.01 5.63 -14.18
CA ILE A 97 -10.55 5.80 -14.31
C ILE A 97 -10.19 7.27 -14.21
N GLU A 98 -10.87 8.12 -14.99
CA GLU A 98 -10.61 9.55 -15.03
C GLU A 98 -11.93 10.30 -15.23
N GLU A 99 -12.07 11.42 -14.55
CA GLU A 99 -13.21 12.32 -14.74
C GLU A 99 -12.76 13.77 -14.62
N LYS A 100 -13.04 14.56 -15.65
CA LYS A 100 -12.73 15.99 -15.71
C LYS A 100 -14.00 16.80 -15.95
N HIS A 101 -14.16 17.87 -15.17
CA HIS A 101 -15.26 18.82 -15.32
C HIS A 101 -14.72 20.16 -15.73
N PHE A 102 -15.38 20.78 -16.69
CA PHE A 102 -14.98 22.04 -17.30
C PHE A 102 -16.07 23.09 -17.14
N ASN A 103 -15.68 24.34 -16.90
CA ASN A 103 -16.61 25.45 -16.91
C ASN A 103 -17.05 25.79 -18.36
N PRO A 104 -18.04 26.68 -18.56
CA PRO A 104 -18.49 27.08 -19.90
C PRO A 104 -17.40 27.70 -20.79
N ASP A 105 -16.34 28.24 -20.17
CA ASP A 105 -15.17 28.80 -20.86
C ASP A 105 -14.15 27.73 -21.30
N GLY A 106 -14.42 26.44 -21.01
CA GLY A 106 -13.54 25.31 -21.35
C GLY A 106 -12.37 25.11 -20.38
N VAL A 107 -12.36 25.79 -19.25
CA VAL A 107 -11.34 25.66 -18.20
C VAL A 107 -11.67 24.46 -17.30
N CYS A 108 -10.71 23.55 -17.14
CA CYS A 108 -10.84 22.40 -16.24
C CYS A 108 -10.91 22.88 -14.78
N MET A 109 -11.98 22.53 -14.08
CA MET A 109 -12.25 22.91 -12.70
C MET A 109 -12.01 21.76 -11.72
N VAL A 110 -12.23 20.53 -12.19
CA VAL A 110 -12.12 19.31 -11.38
C VAL A 110 -11.47 18.24 -12.23
N ASP A 111 -10.52 17.53 -11.64
CA ASP A 111 -9.82 16.39 -12.24
C ASP A 111 -9.74 15.27 -11.21
N ILE A 112 -10.36 14.16 -11.51
CA ILE A 112 -10.45 12.97 -10.68
C ILE A 112 -9.74 11.84 -11.41
N HIS A 113 -8.86 11.14 -10.71
CA HIS A 113 -8.10 10.04 -11.28
C HIS A 113 -8.05 8.87 -10.30
N PHE A 114 -8.41 7.68 -10.79
CA PHE A 114 -8.16 6.42 -10.12
C PHE A 114 -6.85 5.85 -10.63
N SER A 115 -5.94 5.56 -9.70
CA SER A 115 -4.73 4.83 -10.03
C SER A 115 -5.11 3.44 -10.56
N VAL A 116 -4.74 3.11 -11.80
CA VAL A 116 -5.05 1.81 -12.41
C VAL A 116 -4.51 0.69 -11.52
N GLY A 117 -5.39 -0.22 -11.09
CA GLY A 117 -5.04 -1.35 -10.22
C GLY A 117 -4.89 -1.01 -8.74
N GLN A 118 -5.23 0.22 -8.31
CA GLN A 118 -5.22 0.59 -6.89
C GLN A 118 -6.53 1.26 -6.47
N SER A 119 -6.97 1.02 -5.25
CA SER A 119 -8.18 1.65 -4.67
C SER A 119 -7.92 3.08 -4.20
N PHE A 120 -7.05 3.83 -4.87
CA PHE A 120 -6.77 5.23 -4.55
C PHE A 120 -7.37 6.16 -5.61
N LEU A 121 -8.12 7.15 -5.11
CA LEU A 121 -8.72 8.22 -5.91
C LEU A 121 -8.00 9.52 -5.58
N SER A 122 -7.32 10.09 -6.57
CA SER A 122 -6.76 11.43 -6.52
C SER A 122 -7.79 12.43 -7.05
N ARG A 123 -8.05 13.49 -6.29
CA ARG A 123 -8.93 14.58 -6.71
C ARG A 123 -8.20 15.90 -6.63
N LYS A 124 -8.12 16.56 -7.78
CA LYS A 124 -7.61 17.91 -7.94
C LYS A 124 -8.75 18.85 -8.30
N HIS A 125 -8.74 20.02 -7.69
CA HIS A 125 -9.59 21.14 -8.09
C HIS A 125 -8.69 22.27 -8.55
N TYR A 126 -9.16 23.03 -9.53
CA TYR A 126 -8.46 24.21 -10.04
C TYR A 126 -9.30 25.46 -9.82
N HIS A 127 -8.63 26.60 -9.74
CA HIS A 127 -9.27 27.91 -9.83
C HIS A 127 -9.53 28.24 -11.31
N PRO A 128 -10.41 29.22 -11.61
CA PRO A 128 -10.61 29.68 -12.99
C PRO A 128 -9.33 30.17 -13.68
N SER A 129 -8.34 30.62 -12.89
CA SER A 129 -6.99 30.99 -13.36
C SER A 129 -6.13 29.80 -13.79
N GLN A 130 -6.63 28.56 -13.66
CA GLN A 130 -5.91 27.29 -13.80
C GLN A 130 -4.84 27.02 -12.73
N SER A 131 -4.72 27.84 -11.69
CA SER A 131 -3.92 27.49 -10.53
C SER A 131 -4.58 26.35 -9.75
N LEU A 132 -3.76 25.46 -9.16
CA LEU A 132 -4.27 24.37 -8.34
C LEU A 132 -4.97 24.95 -7.11
N LYS A 133 -6.21 24.53 -6.85
CA LYS A 133 -7.03 24.96 -5.71
C LYS A 133 -6.99 23.98 -4.56
N SER A 134 -7.01 22.69 -4.86
CA SER A 134 -6.79 21.65 -3.85
C SER A 134 -6.37 20.33 -4.48
N GLU A 135 -5.55 19.57 -3.77
CA GLU A 135 -5.21 18.17 -4.09
C GLU A 135 -5.53 17.29 -2.87
N LYS A 136 -6.24 16.20 -3.12
CA LYS A 136 -6.77 15.32 -2.08
C LYS A 136 -6.65 13.88 -2.54
N LEU A 137 -6.21 13.01 -1.63
CA LEU A 137 -6.13 11.58 -1.87
C LEU A 137 -7.17 10.86 -1.01
N PHE A 138 -7.84 9.90 -1.62
CA PHE A 138 -8.86 9.08 -0.99
C PHE A 138 -8.53 7.61 -1.22
N PHE A 139 -8.80 6.78 -0.22
CA PHE A 139 -8.90 5.34 -0.41
C PHE A 139 -10.37 5.01 -0.63
N VAL A 140 -10.67 4.24 -1.67
CA VAL A 140 -12.02 3.83 -2.04
C VAL A 140 -12.28 2.47 -1.43
N ASP A 141 -13.17 2.43 -0.44
CA ASP A 141 -13.53 1.20 0.29
C ASP A 141 -14.48 0.33 -0.53
N ASP A 142 -15.33 0.96 -1.35
CA ASP A 142 -16.23 0.28 -2.27
C ASP A 142 -16.34 1.08 -3.58
N GLU A 143 -15.87 0.50 -4.68
CA GLU A 143 -15.88 1.12 -6.02
C GLU A 143 -17.29 1.18 -6.64
N VAL A 144 -18.25 0.38 -6.17
CA VAL A 144 -19.63 0.39 -6.66
C VAL A 144 -20.41 1.54 -6.05
N THR A 145 -20.32 1.71 -4.72
CA THR A 145 -21.01 2.81 -4.01
C THR A 145 -20.18 4.10 -3.94
N MET A 146 -18.92 4.06 -4.38
CA MET A 146 -17.94 5.15 -4.26
C MET A 146 -17.75 5.61 -2.81
N GLN A 147 -17.92 4.70 -1.85
CA GLN A 147 -17.57 4.97 -0.46
C GLN A 147 -16.07 5.11 -0.34
N CYS A 148 -15.64 6.22 0.27
CA CYS A 148 -14.23 6.55 0.36
C CYS A 148 -13.87 7.14 1.72
N ARG A 149 -12.63 6.85 2.14
CA ARG A 149 -11.98 7.41 3.32
C ARG A 149 -10.82 8.32 2.92
N LYS A 150 -10.55 9.32 3.74
CA LYS A 150 -9.48 10.29 3.51
C LYS A 150 -8.14 9.64 3.82
N VAL A 151 -7.13 9.82 2.98
CA VAL A 151 -5.80 9.25 3.21
C VAL A 151 -4.73 10.20 2.66
N GLY A 152 -3.50 10.06 3.16
CA GLY A 152 -2.34 10.79 2.65
C GLY A 152 -2.43 12.31 2.81
N HIS A 153 -1.77 13.03 1.90
CA HIS A 153 -1.66 14.49 1.95
C HIS A 153 -2.87 15.17 1.32
N TRP A 154 -3.41 16.15 2.05
CA TRP A 154 -4.49 17.01 1.61
C TRP A 154 -4.01 18.44 1.64
N ARG A 155 -3.90 19.08 0.48
CA ARG A 155 -3.49 20.48 0.37
C ARG A 155 -4.58 21.30 -0.29
N ASP A 156 -4.85 22.47 0.28
CA ASP A 156 -5.66 23.51 -0.33
C ASP A 156 -4.75 24.73 -0.57
N TYR A 157 -4.99 25.46 -1.65
CA TYR A 157 -4.13 26.54 -2.14
C TYR A 157 -4.95 27.82 -2.39
N TYR A 158 -4.30 28.96 -2.24
CA TYR A 158 -4.82 30.25 -2.70
C TYR A 158 -4.71 30.36 -4.23
N ASP A 159 -5.48 31.27 -4.83
CA ASP A 159 -5.52 31.48 -6.29
C ASP A 159 -4.14 31.90 -6.88
N GLY A 160 -3.24 32.41 -6.04
CA GLY A 160 -1.83 32.69 -6.39
C GLY A 160 -0.86 31.53 -6.17
N GLY A 161 -1.34 30.31 -5.89
CA GLY A 161 -0.51 29.11 -5.69
C GLY A 161 0.07 28.92 -4.28
N GLY A 162 -0.01 29.94 -3.40
CA GLY A 162 0.39 29.80 -2.00
C GLY A 162 -0.42 28.73 -1.26
N ILE A 163 0.21 27.92 -0.42
CA ILE A 163 -0.49 26.89 0.37
C ILE A 163 -1.39 27.57 1.38
N LYS A 164 -2.67 27.22 1.39
CA LYS A 164 -3.66 27.70 2.37
C LYS A 164 -3.76 26.75 3.56
N LYS A 165 -3.70 25.45 3.29
CA LYS A 165 -3.89 24.41 4.29
C LYS A 165 -3.21 23.13 3.86
N GLU A 166 -2.56 22.46 4.81
CA GLU A 166 -1.92 21.17 4.63
C GLU A 166 -2.33 20.26 5.79
N MET A 167 -2.94 19.13 5.45
CA MET A 167 -3.34 18.10 6.42
C MET A 167 -2.80 16.75 5.96
N VAL A 168 -2.52 15.87 6.91
CA VAL A 168 -2.12 14.49 6.63
C VAL A 168 -3.11 13.55 7.31
N TYR A 169 -3.51 12.52 6.58
CA TYR A 169 -4.43 11.48 7.05
C TYR A 169 -3.73 10.12 6.98
N ASP A 170 -3.95 9.29 8.00
CA ASP A 170 -3.54 7.90 7.97
C ASP A 170 -4.49 7.05 7.09
N ASN A 171 -4.22 5.75 7.04
CA ASN A 171 -5.07 4.83 6.29
C ASN A 171 -6.49 4.79 6.85
N HIS A 172 -6.74 5.05 8.14
CA HIS A 172 -8.06 4.98 8.75
C HIS A 172 -8.88 6.28 8.63
N GLY A 173 -8.37 7.30 7.95
CA GLY A 173 -9.05 8.60 7.82
C GLY A 173 -8.87 9.52 9.03
N VAL A 174 -7.94 9.20 9.92
CA VAL A 174 -7.61 10.00 11.11
C VAL A 174 -6.47 10.96 10.76
N ARG A 175 -6.54 12.19 11.29
CA ARG A 175 -5.46 13.16 11.09
C ARG A 175 -4.21 12.72 11.84
N THR A 176 -3.07 12.79 11.17
CA THR A 176 -1.75 12.47 11.73
C THR A 176 -0.74 13.53 11.32
N GLY A 177 0.46 13.51 11.90
CA GLY A 177 1.51 14.46 11.52
C GLY A 177 1.21 15.91 11.92
N PHE A 178 1.99 16.83 11.35
CA PHE A 178 1.74 18.26 11.47
C PHE A 178 0.68 18.69 10.47
N CYS A 179 -0.46 19.15 10.98
CA CYS A 179 -1.47 19.82 10.19
C CYS A 179 -1.32 21.34 10.33
N LYS A 180 -1.30 22.05 9.21
CA LYS A 180 -0.98 23.48 9.14
C LYS A 180 -2.02 24.24 8.34
N ARG A 181 -2.24 25.50 8.70
CA ARG A 181 -2.95 26.50 7.91
C ARG A 181 -2.10 27.75 7.83
N TYR A 182 -2.17 28.41 6.69
CA TYR A 182 -1.36 29.58 6.40
C TYR A 182 -2.25 30.75 6.01
N HIS A 183 -1.81 31.95 6.36
CA HIS A 183 -2.36 33.19 5.84
C HIS A 183 -1.92 33.39 4.37
N PRO A 184 -2.56 34.30 3.61
CA PRO A 184 -2.18 34.59 2.23
C PRO A 184 -0.74 35.09 2.06
N ASP A 185 -0.14 35.67 3.09
CA ASP A 185 1.26 36.11 3.13
C ASP A 185 2.26 34.96 3.38
N GLY A 186 1.77 33.72 3.56
CA GLY A 186 2.58 32.53 3.84
C GLY A 186 2.90 32.32 5.33
N SER A 187 2.50 33.23 6.22
CA SER A 187 2.69 33.05 7.66
C SER A 187 1.79 31.94 8.21
N ILE A 188 2.24 31.24 9.26
CA ILE A 188 1.48 30.14 9.86
C ILE A 188 0.35 30.72 10.70
N ALA A 189 -0.88 30.50 10.24
CA ALA A 189 -2.10 30.88 10.97
C ALA A 189 -2.41 29.88 12.09
N TRP A 190 -2.14 28.60 11.84
CA TRP A 190 -2.45 27.53 12.78
C TRP A 190 -1.56 26.32 12.50
N ILE A 191 -1.06 25.72 13.57
CA ILE A 191 -0.35 24.46 13.53
C ILE A 191 -0.84 23.58 14.68
N LYS A 192 -1.13 22.32 14.37
CA LYS A 192 -1.36 21.29 15.38
C LYS A 192 -0.59 20.05 15.00
N ASP A 193 0.10 19.53 15.99
CA ASP A 193 0.78 18.25 15.91
C ASP A 193 -0.17 17.13 16.35
N TYR A 194 -0.59 16.32 15.39
CA TYR A 194 -1.42 15.14 15.63
C TYR A 194 -0.59 13.88 15.87
N THR A 195 0.75 13.90 15.75
CA THR A 195 1.56 12.72 16.13
C THR A 195 1.51 12.51 17.63
N LYS A 196 1.58 13.57 18.45
CA LYS A 196 1.50 13.48 19.91
C LYS A 196 0.20 12.87 20.38
N GLU A 197 -0.92 13.35 19.84
CA GLU A 197 -2.25 12.82 20.18
C GLU A 197 -2.39 11.38 19.67
N TYR A 198 -1.81 11.05 18.51
CA TYR A 198 -1.75 9.67 18.01
C TYR A 198 -0.90 8.76 18.89
N GLU A 199 0.29 9.18 19.31
CA GLU A 199 1.19 8.42 20.20
C GLU A 199 0.60 8.27 21.59
N GLU A 200 -0.04 9.30 22.12
CA GLU A 200 -0.73 9.28 23.40
C GLU A 200 -1.99 8.42 23.34
N ASN A 201 -2.76 8.47 22.25
CA ASN A 201 -3.86 7.55 22.02
C ASN A 201 -3.39 6.13 21.77
N LEU A 202 -2.27 5.91 21.09
CA LEU A 202 -1.64 4.59 20.91
C LEU A 202 -1.11 4.07 22.24
N ARG A 203 -0.55 4.94 23.08
CA ARG A 203 -0.12 4.61 24.44
C ARG A 203 -1.31 4.30 25.33
N ASN A 204 -2.37 5.09 25.26
CA ASN A 204 -3.62 4.86 26.00
C ASN A 204 -4.36 3.63 25.50
N PHE A 205 -4.30 3.33 24.20
CA PHE A 205 -4.81 2.11 23.60
C PHE A 205 -3.98 0.90 24.04
N LYS A 206 -2.64 0.97 24.01
CA LYS A 206 -1.74 -0.05 24.57
C LYS A 206 -1.96 -0.24 26.08
N ASN A 207 -2.19 0.85 26.82
CA ASN A 207 -2.50 0.80 28.24
C ASN A 207 -3.89 0.20 28.50
N ARG A 208 -4.89 0.50 27.65
CA ARG A 208 -6.25 -0.09 27.69
C ARG A 208 -6.29 -1.54 27.25
N MET A 209 -5.43 -1.93 26.31
CA MET A 209 -5.17 -3.32 25.92
C MET A 209 -4.41 -4.11 27.00
N GLY A 210 -3.97 -3.46 28.08
CA GLY A 210 -3.21 -4.07 29.18
C GLY A 210 -1.77 -4.38 28.74
N LYS A 211 -0.74 -4.18 29.57
CA LYS A 211 -0.38 -5.15 30.62
C LYS A 211 -0.64 -6.63 30.25
N LEU A 212 -0.28 -7.03 29.03
CA LEU A 212 -0.32 -8.44 28.60
C LEU A 212 0.98 -8.88 27.91
N GLU A 213 2.09 -8.23 28.19
CA GLU A 213 3.31 -9.01 28.35
C GLU A 213 3.36 -9.38 29.83
N LEU A 214 2.92 -10.59 30.17
CA LEU A 214 3.44 -11.17 31.40
C LEU A 214 4.95 -11.17 31.21
N SER A 215 5.70 -10.48 32.08
CA SER A 215 7.13 -10.73 32.15
C SER A 215 7.33 -12.24 32.27
N ALA A 216 8.41 -12.79 31.72
CA ALA A 216 8.65 -14.22 31.84
C ALA A 216 8.64 -14.70 33.31
N MET A 217 9.01 -13.82 34.25
CA MET A 217 8.87 -14.07 35.69
C MET A 217 7.41 -14.02 36.19
N ASP A 218 6.59 -13.13 35.66
CA ASP A 218 5.16 -13.07 36.00
C ASP A 218 4.41 -14.29 35.44
N ALA A 219 4.79 -14.75 34.24
CA ALA A 219 4.30 -15.99 33.66
C ALA A 219 4.68 -17.22 34.50
N ALA A 220 5.91 -17.23 35.03
CA ALA A 220 6.35 -18.24 35.99
C ALA A 220 5.48 -18.23 37.26
N ARG A 221 5.21 -17.05 37.84
CA ARG A 221 4.32 -16.93 39.02
C ARG A 221 2.88 -17.38 38.73
N VAL A 222 2.35 -17.12 37.54
CA VAL A 222 1.01 -17.58 37.13
C VAL A 222 0.94 -19.11 37.04
N LEU A 223 2.04 -19.78 36.70
CA LEU A 223 2.16 -21.24 36.75
C LEU A 223 2.60 -21.78 38.13
N GLY A 224 2.63 -20.94 39.16
CA GLY A 224 2.92 -21.33 40.54
C GLY A 224 4.41 -21.44 40.88
N PHE A 225 5.31 -20.91 40.05
CA PHE A 225 6.74 -20.89 40.35
C PHE A 225 7.14 -19.67 41.18
N GLU A 226 7.90 -19.88 42.26
CA GLU A 226 8.48 -18.80 43.08
C GLU A 226 9.75 -18.21 42.42
N THR A 227 10.47 -19.03 41.67
CA THR A 227 11.69 -18.68 40.92
C THR A 227 11.52 -18.97 39.43
N PHE A 228 12.38 -18.42 38.57
CA PHE A 228 12.31 -18.71 37.14
C PHE A 228 12.55 -20.22 36.88
N PRO A 229 11.71 -20.91 36.07
CA PRO A 229 11.84 -22.34 35.83
C PRO A 229 13.15 -22.67 35.12
N THR A 230 13.64 -23.89 35.31
CA THR A 230 14.96 -24.29 34.78
C THR A 230 14.87 -24.83 33.35
N CYS A 231 13.74 -25.44 32.99
CA CYS A 231 13.52 -26.02 31.67
C CYS A 231 12.04 -26.02 31.26
N VAL A 232 11.80 -26.15 29.95
CA VAL A 232 10.45 -26.23 29.35
C VAL A 232 9.67 -27.45 29.84
N HIS A 233 10.35 -28.54 30.21
CA HIS A 233 9.70 -29.74 30.73
C HIS A 233 8.98 -29.47 32.06
N GLU A 234 9.63 -28.71 32.95
CA GLU A 234 9.07 -28.31 34.25
C GLU A 234 7.83 -27.42 34.07
N VAL A 235 7.90 -26.46 33.13
CA VAL A 235 6.79 -25.58 32.74
C VAL A 235 5.59 -26.41 32.24
N ASN A 236 5.82 -27.37 31.34
CA ASN A 236 4.76 -28.22 30.80
C ASN A 236 4.15 -29.14 31.86
N ARG A 237 4.96 -29.63 32.81
CA ARG A 237 4.47 -30.44 33.94
C ARG A 237 3.53 -29.62 34.83
N GLN A 238 3.93 -28.41 35.22
CA GLN A 238 3.09 -27.56 36.07
C GLN A 238 1.83 -27.07 35.37
N TYR A 239 1.95 -26.69 34.09
CA TYR A 239 0.79 -26.36 33.27
C TYR A 239 -0.24 -27.49 33.27
N ARG A 240 0.18 -28.75 33.03
CA ARG A 240 -0.73 -29.91 33.03
C ARG A 240 -1.42 -30.12 34.37
N ILE A 241 -0.71 -29.95 35.49
CA ILE A 241 -1.29 -30.12 36.84
C ILE A 241 -2.38 -29.07 37.09
N LEU A 242 -2.11 -27.80 36.76
CA LEU A 242 -3.03 -26.69 37.00
C LEU A 242 -4.18 -26.62 35.99
N SER A 243 -3.95 -27.00 34.74
CA SER A 243 -4.94 -26.92 33.67
C SER A 243 -5.91 -28.11 33.66
N LEU A 244 -5.52 -29.27 34.19
CA LEU A 244 -6.35 -30.48 34.20
C LEU A 244 -7.70 -30.34 34.92
N PRO A 245 -7.80 -29.73 36.12
CA PRO A 245 -9.09 -29.48 36.78
C PRO A 245 -9.89 -28.34 36.12
N LEU A 246 -9.23 -27.51 35.31
CA LEU A 246 -9.81 -26.37 34.61
C LEU A 246 -10.22 -26.68 33.16
N HIS A 247 -9.96 -27.90 32.69
CA HIS A 247 -10.23 -28.28 31.31
C HIS A 247 -11.73 -28.38 31.06
N PRO A 248 -12.26 -27.83 29.94
CA PRO A 248 -13.69 -27.87 29.60
C PRO A 248 -14.27 -29.29 29.67
N ASP A 249 -13.55 -30.27 29.12
CA ASP A 249 -13.96 -31.69 29.11
C ASP A 249 -14.11 -32.32 30.51
N LYS A 250 -13.48 -31.76 31.55
CA LYS A 250 -13.62 -32.24 32.94
C LYS A 250 -14.68 -31.49 33.74
N GLN A 251 -15.07 -30.29 33.31
CA GLN A 251 -16.06 -29.45 34.02
C GLN A 251 -17.50 -29.69 33.56
N GLY A 252 -17.71 -30.35 32.42
CA GLY A 252 -19.06 -30.68 31.93
C GLY A 252 -19.89 -29.43 31.60
N ALA A 253 -21.21 -29.49 31.77
CA ALA A 253 -22.15 -28.44 31.34
C ALA A 253 -22.16 -27.16 32.21
N ASN A 254 -21.40 -27.10 33.32
CA ASN A 254 -21.33 -25.96 34.23
C ASN A 254 -19.91 -25.35 34.23
N VAL A 255 -19.44 -24.92 33.06
CA VAL A 255 -18.18 -24.16 32.96
C VAL A 255 -18.44 -22.74 33.47
N SER A 256 -17.83 -22.38 34.60
CA SER A 256 -17.82 -20.99 35.08
C SER A 256 -16.90 -20.15 34.20
N ASP A 257 -17.31 -18.91 33.88
CA ASP A 257 -16.49 -17.94 33.14
C ASP A 257 -15.12 -17.75 33.81
N GLU A 258 -15.07 -17.79 35.15
CA GLU A 258 -13.81 -17.70 35.93
C GLU A 258 -12.86 -18.88 35.71
N SER A 259 -13.39 -20.10 35.50
CA SER A 259 -12.57 -21.28 35.22
C SER A 259 -11.95 -21.21 33.84
N THR A 260 -12.71 -20.68 32.87
CA THR A 260 -12.27 -20.49 31.49
C THR A 260 -11.20 -19.40 31.41
N GLU A 261 -11.39 -18.29 32.11
CA GLU A 261 -10.40 -17.21 32.20
C GLU A 261 -9.09 -17.69 32.83
N LYS A 262 -9.15 -18.48 33.92
CA LYS A 262 -7.96 -19.08 34.55
C LYS A 262 -7.25 -20.07 33.62
N PHE A 263 -7.99 -20.88 32.87
CA PHE A 263 -7.41 -21.80 31.88
C PHE A 263 -6.68 -21.04 30.76
N ILE A 264 -7.30 -19.99 30.22
CA ILE A 264 -6.69 -19.12 29.20
C ILE A 264 -5.43 -18.45 29.73
N ALA A 265 -5.45 -17.95 30.97
CA ALA A 265 -4.29 -17.33 31.61
C ALA A 265 -3.11 -18.32 31.76
N LEU A 266 -3.38 -19.56 32.18
CA LEU A 266 -2.35 -20.61 32.30
C LEU A 266 -1.77 -21.00 30.93
N SER A 267 -2.61 -21.10 29.89
CA SER A 267 -2.13 -21.40 28.53
C SER A 267 -1.21 -20.31 27.99
N ARG A 268 -1.61 -19.04 28.16
CA ARG A 268 -0.81 -17.89 27.74
C ARG A 268 0.54 -17.84 28.48
N ALA A 269 0.55 -18.10 29.78
CA ALA A 269 1.78 -18.14 30.58
C ALA A 269 2.75 -19.23 30.11
N ARG A 270 2.23 -20.43 29.76
CA ARG A 270 3.05 -21.52 29.20
C ARG A 270 3.68 -21.13 27.86
N ASP A 271 2.88 -20.58 26.95
CA ASP A 271 3.35 -20.27 25.59
C ASP A 271 4.44 -19.19 25.61
N LEU A 272 4.27 -18.17 26.45
CA LEU A 272 5.27 -17.12 26.65
C LEU A 272 6.59 -17.67 27.21
N LEU A 273 6.54 -18.56 28.21
CA LEU A 273 7.75 -19.20 28.73
C LEU A 273 8.43 -20.10 27.69
N ARG A 274 7.65 -20.84 26.89
CA ARG A 274 8.20 -21.69 25.82
C ARG A 274 8.96 -20.86 24.79
N GLU A 275 8.37 -19.77 24.32
CA GLU A 275 9.02 -18.82 23.40
C GLU A 275 10.29 -18.20 24.01
N ASN A 276 10.30 -17.94 25.32
CA ASN A 276 11.48 -17.41 25.99
C ASN A 276 12.64 -18.43 26.02
N PHE A 277 12.34 -19.71 26.29
CA PHE A 277 13.34 -20.77 26.23
C PHE A 277 13.82 -21.09 24.80
N GLU A 278 13.00 -20.85 23.77
CA GLU A 278 13.41 -20.96 22.36
C GLU A 278 14.38 -19.84 21.96
N LYS A 279 14.19 -18.63 22.49
CA LYS A 279 15.05 -17.45 22.22
C LYS A 279 16.35 -17.46 23.02
N THR A 280 16.31 -17.98 24.25
CA THR A 280 17.49 -18.17 25.12
C THR A 280 17.54 -19.62 25.60
N PRO A 281 18.13 -20.54 24.81
CA PRO A 281 18.20 -21.93 25.22
C PRO A 281 19.04 -22.06 26.50
N PRO A 282 18.48 -22.61 27.58
CA PRO A 282 19.23 -22.85 28.80
C PRO A 282 20.21 -24.00 28.54
N VAL A 283 21.36 -23.97 29.22
CA VAL A 283 22.26 -25.12 29.30
C VAL A 283 21.55 -26.19 30.14
N CYS A 284 20.68 -26.97 29.50
CA CYS A 284 19.83 -27.93 30.16
C CYS A 284 20.68 -29.13 30.63
N LYS A 285 20.75 -29.36 31.96
CA LYS A 285 21.33 -30.55 32.60
C LYS A 285 20.22 -31.45 33.13
N CYS A 286 19.30 -31.87 32.27
CA CYS A 286 18.29 -32.86 32.64
C CYS A 286 18.72 -34.21 32.05
N GLU A 287 19.15 -35.13 32.92
CA GLU A 287 19.23 -36.58 32.63
C GLU A 287 17.82 -37.20 32.57
#